data_AF-A0A7R9LXL5-F1
#
_entry.id   AF-A0A7R9LXL5-F1
#
_cell.length_a   1.000
_cell.length_b   1.000
_cell.length_c   1.000
_cell.angle_alpha   90.00
_cell.angle_beta   90.00
_cell.angle_gamma   90.00
#
_symmetry.space_group_name_H-M   'P 1'
#
loop_
_entity.id
_entity.type
_entity.pdbx_description
1 polymer ?
#
loop_
_entity_poly.entity_id
_entity_poly.type
_entity_poly.pdbx_seq_one_letter_code
_entity_poly.pdbx_strand_id
1 'polypeptide(L)'
;VIALTALGLRENVRSAIELLKNIEPITEVESVAEIYFRFITLKASEYDKFHELKSELSRRSDLFLKKVMECRKKVAKNGHPFISDGCTILIHGCSRSVNCTLAEAKRANKRFTVFVTESAPDMSGRTMVEWLKNNGISSTLIIDSAVAYIMERVDIVLVGAEGVAESGGIINKV
;
A
#
# COMPACT_ATOMS: atom_id res chain seq x y z
N VAL A 1 -27.20 -27.25 -2.85
CA VAL A 1 -28.39 -26.44 -3.23
C VAL A 1 -28.27 -24.97 -2.80
N ILE A 2 -27.54 -24.62 -1.72
CA ILE A 2 -27.45 -23.24 -1.19
C ILE A 2 -26.64 -22.26 -2.10
N ALA A 3 -25.73 -22.77 -2.94
CA ALA A 3 -24.80 -21.97 -3.76
C ALA A 3 -25.42 -21.15 -4.91
N LEU A 4 -26.71 -21.33 -5.21
CA LEU A 4 -27.42 -20.63 -6.31
C LEU A 4 -28.31 -19.47 -5.83
N THR A 5 -28.18 -19.07 -4.56
CA THR A 5 -28.95 -17.96 -3.97
C THR A 5 -28.05 -16.76 -3.71
N ALA A 6 -28.63 -15.56 -3.69
CA ALA A 6 -27.91 -14.33 -3.34
C ALA A 6 -27.26 -14.41 -1.94
N LEU A 7 -27.99 -14.99 -0.98
CA LEU A 7 -27.50 -15.22 0.38
C LEU A 7 -26.34 -16.22 0.40
N GLY A 8 -26.48 -17.37 -0.25
CA GLY A 8 -25.42 -18.37 -0.30
C GLY A 8 -24.17 -17.89 -1.01
N LEU A 9 -24.29 -17.06 -2.06
CA LEU A 9 -23.13 -16.44 -2.71
C LEU A 9 -22.41 -15.49 -1.75
N ARG A 10 -23.15 -14.66 -1.01
CA ARG A 10 -22.59 -13.76 -0.01
C ARG A 10 -21.87 -14.52 1.11
N GLU A 11 -22.45 -15.60 1.60
CA GLU A 11 -21.85 -16.46 2.62
C GLU A 11 -20.57 -17.12 2.10
N ASN A 12 -20.58 -17.64 0.86
CA ASN A 12 -19.39 -18.25 0.26
C ASN A 12 -18.23 -17.26 0.13
N VAL A 13 -18.51 -16.03 -0.32
CA VAL A 13 -17.48 -14.98 -0.41
C VAL A 13 -16.95 -14.63 0.98
N ARG A 14 -17.82 -14.53 1.98
CA ARG A 14 -17.40 -14.26 3.36
C ARG A 14 -16.53 -15.38 3.91
N SER A 15 -16.91 -16.63 3.72
CA SER A 15 -16.10 -17.79 4.12
C SER A 15 -14.74 -17.81 3.43
N ALA A 16 -14.67 -17.45 2.14
CA ALA A 16 -13.41 -17.34 1.42
C ALA A 16 -12.51 -16.22 1.99
N ILE A 17 -13.10 -15.08 2.38
CA ILE A 17 -12.37 -13.99 3.04
C ILE A 17 -11.82 -14.44 4.39
N GLU A 18 -12.62 -15.13 5.21
CA GLU A 18 -12.16 -15.66 6.50
C GLU A 18 -11.04 -16.69 6.33
N LEU A 19 -11.12 -17.56 5.30
CA LEU A 19 -10.03 -18.46 4.97
C LEU A 19 -8.75 -17.71 4.60
N LEU A 20 -8.85 -16.64 3.80
CA LEU A 20 -7.70 -15.82 3.42
C LEU A 20 -7.06 -15.14 4.64
N LYS A 21 -7.87 -14.56 5.53
CA LYS A 21 -7.40 -13.93 6.78
C LYS A 21 -6.67 -14.92 7.69
N ASN A 22 -7.09 -16.19 7.71
CA ASN A 22 -6.43 -17.23 8.50
C ASN A 22 -5.08 -17.68 7.93
N ILE A 23 -4.88 -17.59 6.61
CA ILE A 23 -3.61 -17.94 5.96
C ILE A 23 -2.59 -16.82 6.14
N GLU A 24 -3.01 -15.57 5.93
CA GLU A 24 -2.18 -14.38 6.08
C GLU A 24 -2.84 -13.40 7.06
N PRO A 25 -2.58 -13.53 8.37
CA PRO A 25 -3.16 -12.67 9.40
C PRO A 25 -2.44 -11.31 9.46
N ILE A 26 -2.39 -10.61 8.33
CA ILE A 26 -1.83 -9.27 8.23
C ILE A 26 -2.95 -8.24 8.09
N THR A 27 -2.79 -7.10 8.76
CA THR A 27 -3.80 -6.02 8.81
C THR A 27 -4.18 -5.52 7.42
N GLU A 28 -3.25 -5.53 6.46
CA GLU A 28 -3.48 -5.17 5.06
C GLU A 28 -4.57 -6.04 4.42
N VAL A 29 -4.46 -7.36 4.58
CA VAL A 29 -5.37 -8.34 3.95
C VAL A 29 -6.75 -8.25 4.58
N GLU A 30 -6.83 -8.14 5.90
CA GLU A 30 -8.09 -7.97 6.61
C GLU A 30 -8.83 -6.70 6.15
N SER A 31 -8.13 -5.57 6.15
CA SER A 31 -8.69 -4.28 5.77
C SER A 31 -9.19 -4.27 4.31
N VAL A 32 -8.35 -4.76 3.39
CA VAL A 32 -8.70 -4.80 1.96
C VAL A 32 -9.85 -5.77 1.70
N ALA A 33 -9.91 -6.91 2.39
CA ALA A 33 -10.97 -7.89 2.21
C ALA A 33 -12.34 -7.37 2.64
N GLU A 34 -12.42 -6.65 3.77
CA GLU A 34 -13.66 -6.02 4.22
C GLU A 34 -14.10 -4.89 3.27
N ILE A 35 -13.17 -4.04 2.84
CA ILE A 35 -13.45 -2.99 1.86
C ILE A 35 -13.94 -3.60 0.54
N TYR A 36 -13.29 -4.66 0.06
CA TYR A 36 -13.68 -5.39 -1.13
C TYR A 36 -15.10 -5.96 -1.00
N PHE A 37 -15.37 -6.66 0.09
CA PHE A 37 -16.68 -7.26 0.36
C PHE A 37 -17.78 -6.20 0.37
N ARG A 38 -17.55 -5.08 1.08
CA ARG A 38 -18.49 -3.97 1.09
C ARG A 38 -18.66 -3.34 -0.28
N PHE A 39 -17.57 -3.20 -1.05
CA PHE A 39 -17.59 -2.61 -2.38
C PHE A 39 -18.43 -3.43 -3.36
N ILE A 40 -18.26 -4.75 -3.40
CA ILE A 40 -19.01 -5.61 -4.32
C ILE A 40 -20.49 -5.72 -3.88
N THR A 41 -20.76 -5.80 -2.58
CA THR A 41 -22.13 -5.99 -2.05
C THR A 41 -22.96 -4.71 -2.00
N LEU A 42 -22.37 -3.53 -2.20
CA LEU A 42 -23.04 -2.23 -2.06
C LEU A 42 -24.36 -2.10 -2.84
N LYS A 43 -24.44 -2.71 -4.04
CA LYS A 43 -25.61 -2.68 -4.91
C LYS A 43 -26.33 -4.02 -5.00
N ALA A 44 -25.99 -4.98 -4.15
CA ALA A 44 -26.51 -6.34 -4.26
C ALA A 44 -28.04 -6.42 -4.07
N SER A 45 -28.62 -5.50 -3.29
CA SER A 45 -30.06 -5.41 -3.06
C SER A 45 -30.87 -4.86 -4.23
N GLU A 46 -30.21 -4.33 -5.28
CA GLU A 46 -30.89 -3.79 -6.47
C GLU A 46 -31.27 -4.89 -7.49
N TYR A 47 -30.88 -6.15 -7.24
CA TYR A 47 -31.03 -7.25 -8.19
C TYR A 47 -31.81 -8.42 -7.58
N ASP A 48 -32.96 -8.74 -8.16
CA ASP A 48 -33.79 -9.88 -7.73
C ASP A 48 -33.35 -11.20 -8.36
N LYS A 49 -32.79 -11.15 -9.58
CA LYS A 49 -32.37 -12.35 -10.31
C LYS A 49 -30.91 -12.69 -10.01
N PHE A 50 -30.67 -13.94 -9.62
CA PHE A 50 -29.33 -14.44 -9.28
C PHE A 50 -28.29 -14.23 -10.39
N HIS A 51 -28.66 -14.47 -11.65
CA HIS A 51 -27.74 -14.29 -12.78
C HIS A 51 -27.28 -12.84 -12.94
N GLU A 52 -28.21 -11.89 -12.81
CA GLU A 52 -27.94 -10.46 -12.91
C GLU A 52 -27.04 -10.00 -11.74
N LEU A 53 -27.36 -10.45 -10.51
CA LEU A 53 -26.53 -10.21 -9.33
C LEU A 53 -25.10 -10.74 -9.51
N LYS A 54 -24.95 -11.99 -9.97
CA LYS A 54 -23.64 -12.61 -10.17
C LYS A 54 -22.81 -11.83 -11.18
N SER A 55 -23.42 -11.42 -12.30
CA SER A 55 -22.76 -10.63 -13.34
C SER A 55 -22.31 -9.26 -12.80
N GLU A 56 -23.16 -8.58 -12.03
CA GLU A 56 -22.80 -7.30 -11.43
C GLU A 56 -21.67 -7.46 -10.40
N LEU A 57 -21.72 -8.48 -9.53
CA LEU A 57 -20.64 -8.74 -8.57
C LEU A 57 -19.30 -8.94 -9.28
N SER A 58 -19.26 -9.76 -10.33
CA SER A 58 -18.04 -9.95 -11.15
C SER A 58 -17.56 -8.64 -11.76
N ARG A 59 -18.46 -7.85 -12.36
CA ARG A 59 -18.12 -6.54 -12.94
C ARG A 59 -17.54 -5.58 -11.90
N ARG A 60 -18.09 -5.58 -10.67
CA ARG A 60 -17.60 -4.76 -9.56
C ARG A 60 -16.25 -5.27 -9.05
N SER A 61 -16.03 -6.58 -9.00
CA SER A 61 -14.73 -7.15 -8.64
C SER A 61 -13.63 -6.68 -9.61
N ASP A 62 -13.90 -6.73 -10.92
CA ASP A 62 -12.96 -6.24 -11.94
C ASP A 62 -12.69 -4.73 -11.79
N LEU A 63 -13.74 -3.95 -11.53
CA LEU A 63 -13.62 -2.52 -11.28
C LEU A 63 -12.79 -2.22 -10.02
N PHE A 64 -12.99 -2.98 -8.95
CA PHE A 64 -12.23 -2.86 -7.72
C PHE A 64 -10.75 -3.13 -7.97
N LEU A 65 -10.44 -4.23 -8.64
CA LEU A 65 -9.07 -4.60 -8.99
C LEU A 65 -8.39 -3.52 -9.82
N LYS A 66 -9.07 -3.00 -10.85
CA LYS A 66 -8.55 -1.91 -11.67
C LYS A 66 -8.22 -0.67 -10.84
N LYS A 67 -9.10 -0.30 -9.90
CA LYS A 67 -8.87 0.85 -9.00
C LYS A 67 -7.63 0.63 -8.13
N VAL A 68 -7.52 -0.53 -7.49
CA VAL A 68 -6.37 -0.88 -6.61
C VAL A 68 -5.05 -0.79 -7.38
N MET A 69 -5.01 -1.31 -8.62
CA MET A 69 -3.80 -1.27 -9.46
C MET A 69 -3.37 0.16 -9.84
N GLU A 70 -4.32 1.09 -9.98
CA GLU A 70 -4.03 2.49 -10.29
C GLU A 70 -3.66 3.32 -9.05
N CYS A 71 -4.10 2.92 -7.85
CA CYS A 71 -3.92 3.71 -6.62
C CYS A 71 -2.45 4.07 -6.36
N ARG A 72 -1.52 3.12 -6.52
CA ARG A 72 -0.09 3.37 -6.26
C ARG A 72 0.48 4.47 -7.16
N LYS A 73 0.09 4.50 -8.44
CA LYS A 73 0.51 5.55 -9.38
C LYS A 73 -0.07 6.91 -8.99
N LYS A 74 -1.32 6.95 -8.52
CA LYS A 74 -1.97 8.17 -8.03
C LYS A 74 -1.27 8.71 -6.79
N VAL A 75 -0.93 7.84 -5.84
CA VAL A 75 -0.15 8.21 -4.64
C VAL A 75 1.19 8.82 -5.05
N ALA A 76 1.94 8.19 -5.95
CA ALA A 76 3.22 8.71 -6.41
C ALA A 76 3.10 10.07 -7.12
N LYS A 77 2.08 10.23 -7.98
CA LYS A 77 1.78 11.49 -8.68
C LYS A 77 1.43 12.63 -7.71
N ASN A 78 0.73 12.33 -6.63
CA ASN A 78 0.35 13.32 -5.62
C ASN A 78 1.45 13.54 -4.56
N GLY A 79 2.34 12.57 -4.36
CA GLY A 79 3.40 12.61 -3.35
C GLY A 79 4.68 13.29 -3.82
N HIS A 80 5.07 13.11 -5.09
CA HIS A 80 6.32 13.68 -5.59
C HIS A 80 6.42 15.23 -5.54
N PRO A 81 5.32 16.02 -5.55
CA PRO A 81 5.39 17.47 -5.38
C PRO A 81 5.97 17.91 -4.04
N PHE A 82 5.81 17.13 -2.97
CA PHE A 82 6.34 17.45 -1.62
C PHE A 82 7.86 17.32 -1.52
N ILE A 83 8.49 16.57 -2.43
CA ILE A 83 9.95 16.46 -2.52
C ILE A 83 10.47 17.71 -3.22
N SER A 84 11.33 18.49 -2.57
CA SER A 84 11.92 19.70 -3.19
C SER A 84 13.24 19.38 -3.90
N ASP A 85 13.69 20.24 -4.81
CA ASP A 85 15.03 20.09 -5.40
C ASP A 85 16.10 20.38 -4.36
N GLY A 86 17.10 19.51 -4.27
CA GLY A 86 18.19 19.57 -3.29
C GLY A 86 17.86 19.03 -1.90
N CYS A 87 16.66 18.48 -1.66
CA CYS A 87 16.28 18.03 -0.31
C CYS A 87 16.93 16.70 0.09
N THR A 88 17.05 16.51 1.40
CA THR A 88 17.47 15.26 2.05
C THR A 88 16.26 14.55 2.64
N ILE A 89 16.05 13.30 2.22
CA ILE A 89 14.89 12.49 2.58
C ILE A 89 15.32 11.38 3.54
N LEU A 90 14.58 11.16 4.62
CA LEU A 90 14.67 9.94 5.42
C LEU A 90 13.53 8.99 5.08
N ILE A 91 13.85 7.71 4.87
CA ILE A 91 12.86 6.64 4.72
C ILE A 91 13.17 5.50 5.68
N HIS A 92 12.13 4.76 6.05
CA HIS A 92 12.21 3.61 6.95
C HIS A 92 11.87 2.32 6.20
N GLY A 93 12.82 1.39 6.16
CA GLY A 93 12.69 0.09 5.48
C GLY A 93 12.47 0.19 3.96
N CYS A 94 11.79 -0.81 3.39
CA CYS A 94 11.43 -0.87 1.97
C CYS A 94 9.92 -0.75 1.77
N SER A 95 9.47 0.31 1.08
CA SER A 95 8.05 0.54 0.82
C SER A 95 7.77 0.76 -0.67
N ARG A 96 6.86 -0.04 -1.23
CA ARG A 96 6.47 0.01 -2.64
C ARG A 96 5.89 1.37 -3.06
N SER A 97 5.12 2.02 -2.19
CA SER A 97 4.52 3.34 -2.47
C SER A 97 5.57 4.45 -2.43
N VAL A 98 6.51 4.39 -1.48
CA VAL A 98 7.64 5.33 -1.38
C VAL A 98 8.54 5.18 -2.61
N ASN A 99 8.86 3.95 -3.04
CA ASN A 99 9.64 3.70 -4.26
C ASN A 99 9.02 4.37 -5.49
N CYS A 100 7.71 4.17 -5.70
CA CYS A 100 7.02 4.83 -6.81
C CYS A 100 7.10 6.35 -6.70
N THR A 101 6.94 6.91 -5.49
CA THR A 101 7.01 8.36 -5.26
C THR A 101 8.39 8.94 -5.57
N LEU A 102 9.46 8.27 -5.11
CA LEU A 102 10.84 8.65 -5.40
C LEU A 102 11.17 8.52 -6.89
N ALA A 103 10.67 7.47 -7.55
CA ALA A 103 10.82 7.31 -9.00
C ALA A 103 10.14 8.44 -9.78
N GLU A 104 8.91 8.84 -9.41
CA GLU A 104 8.24 9.98 -10.04
C GLU A 104 8.96 11.30 -9.76
N ALA A 105 9.51 11.50 -8.55
CA ALA A 105 10.32 12.69 -8.24
C ALA A 105 11.57 12.76 -9.10
N LYS A 106 12.26 11.63 -9.31
CA LYS A 106 13.42 11.54 -10.20
C LYS A 106 13.05 11.83 -11.65
N ARG A 107 11.92 11.29 -12.15
CA ARG A 107 11.39 11.58 -13.50
C ARG A 107 11.03 13.05 -13.69
N ALA A 108 10.62 13.72 -12.61
CA ALA A 108 10.41 15.16 -12.58
C ALA A 108 11.72 15.98 -12.47
N ASN A 109 12.89 15.35 -12.70
CA ASN A 109 14.23 15.96 -12.66
C ASN A 109 14.60 16.61 -11.32
N LYS A 110 14.03 16.14 -10.21
CA LYS A 110 14.41 16.60 -8.88
C LYS A 110 15.68 15.89 -8.42
N ARG A 111 16.62 16.64 -7.86
CA ARG A 111 17.82 16.14 -7.20
C ARG A 111 17.54 16.00 -5.71
N PHE A 112 17.85 14.86 -5.13
CA PHE A 112 17.67 14.62 -3.69
C PHE A 112 18.59 13.49 -3.24
N THR A 113 18.85 13.43 -1.95
CA THR A 113 19.59 12.36 -1.28
C THR A 113 18.67 11.62 -0.33
N VAL A 114 18.91 10.33 -0.12
CA VAL A 114 18.02 9.49 0.71
C VAL A 114 18.82 8.77 1.80
N PHE A 115 18.47 9.01 3.05
CA PHE A 115 18.84 8.15 4.17
C PHE A 115 17.81 7.03 4.31
N VAL A 116 18.30 5.79 4.44
CA VAL A 116 17.48 4.60 4.57
C VAL A 116 17.85 3.90 5.86
N THR A 117 16.89 3.71 6.76
CA THR A 117 17.14 2.88 7.95
C THR A 117 17.25 1.41 7.57
N GLU A 118 18.03 0.62 8.31
CA GLU A 118 18.15 -0.82 8.05
C GLU A 118 16.83 -1.58 8.27
N SER A 119 16.00 -1.13 9.22
CA SER A 119 14.72 -1.75 9.60
C SER A 119 14.93 -3.18 10.06
N ALA A 120 15.59 -3.35 11.21
CA ALA A 120 15.67 -4.63 11.88
C ALA A 120 14.25 -5.07 12.33
N PRO A 121 13.88 -6.37 12.20
CA PRO A 121 14.77 -7.51 12.00
C PRO A 121 14.90 -7.98 10.54
N ASP A 122 14.05 -7.51 9.62
CA ASP A 122 14.01 -8.03 8.23
C ASP A 122 15.11 -7.45 7.34
N MET A 123 15.77 -6.37 7.81
CA MET A 123 16.85 -5.68 7.11
C MET A 123 16.43 -5.16 5.73
N SER A 124 15.14 -4.90 5.54
CA SER A 124 14.54 -4.51 4.26
C SER A 124 15.12 -3.22 3.69
N GLY A 125 15.70 -2.35 4.53
CA GLY A 125 16.43 -1.16 4.10
C GLY A 125 17.57 -1.45 3.12
N ARG A 126 18.23 -2.62 3.23
CA ARG A 126 19.31 -3.02 2.31
C ARG A 126 18.81 -3.18 0.88
N THR A 127 17.67 -3.86 0.71
CA THR A 127 17.01 -4.02 -0.59
C THR A 127 16.58 -2.67 -1.15
N MET A 128 16.13 -1.75 -0.29
CA MET A 128 15.74 -0.41 -0.71
C MET A 128 16.93 0.39 -1.23
N VAL A 129 18.07 0.35 -0.55
CA VAL A 129 19.31 1.00 -1.00
C VAL A 129 19.79 0.44 -2.34
N GLU A 130 19.73 -0.88 -2.53
CA GLU A 130 20.07 -1.51 -3.81
C GLU A 130 19.15 -1.03 -4.94
N TRP A 131 17.84 -0.98 -4.68
CA TRP A 131 16.88 -0.45 -5.63
C TRP A 131 17.14 1.03 -5.98
N LEU A 132 17.45 1.88 -5.00
CA LEU A 132 17.77 3.30 -5.21
C LEU A 132 19.05 3.47 -6.04
N LYS A 133 20.10 2.69 -5.75
CA LYS A 133 21.35 2.67 -6.50
C LYS A 133 21.11 2.31 -7.97
N ASN A 134 20.34 1.25 -8.22
CA ASN A 134 19.99 0.80 -9.58
C ASN A 134 19.18 1.84 -10.37
N ASN A 135 18.50 2.77 -9.68
CA ASN A 135 17.74 3.87 -10.29
C ASN A 135 18.52 5.21 -10.31
N GLY A 136 19.81 5.21 -9.97
CA GLY A 136 20.64 6.42 -10.00
C GLY A 136 20.22 7.49 -8.99
N ILE A 137 19.73 7.05 -7.82
CA ILE A 137 19.37 7.91 -6.68
C ILE A 137 20.43 7.74 -5.60
N SER A 138 21.02 8.86 -5.15
CA SER A 138 22.02 8.85 -4.08
C SER A 138 21.38 8.43 -2.77
N SER A 139 21.91 7.38 -2.15
CA SER A 139 21.36 6.79 -0.93
C SER A 139 22.44 6.34 0.05
N THR A 140 22.15 6.46 1.34
CA THR A 140 23.01 6.03 2.45
C THR A 140 22.19 5.17 3.40
N LEU A 141 22.69 3.97 3.70
CA LEU A 141 22.12 3.11 4.73
C LEU A 141 22.57 3.58 6.11
N ILE A 142 21.66 3.69 7.05
CA ILE A 142 21.93 4.02 8.45
C ILE A 142 21.37 2.91 9.36
N ILE A 143 22.00 2.72 10.52
CA ILE A 143 21.47 1.87 11.57
C ILE A 143 20.24 2.53 12.22
N ASP A 144 19.30 1.72 12.74
CA ASP A 144 18.04 2.25 13.26
C ASP A 144 18.26 3.20 14.46
N SER A 145 19.30 2.97 15.27
CA SER A 145 19.66 3.84 16.39
C SER A 145 20.24 5.21 15.98
N ALA A 146 20.68 5.37 14.73
CA ALA A 146 21.25 6.61 14.23
C ALA A 146 20.20 7.60 13.71
N VAL A 147 18.91 7.22 13.67
CA VAL A 147 17.82 8.08 13.16
C VAL A 147 17.76 9.43 13.88
N ALA A 148 17.88 9.43 15.21
CA ALA A 148 17.85 10.66 16.00
C ALA A 148 19.04 11.58 15.67
N TYR A 149 20.22 11.02 15.40
CA TYR A 149 21.42 11.79 15.08
C TYR A 149 21.33 12.46 13.71
N ILE A 150 20.76 11.78 12.72
CA ILE A 150 20.65 12.32 11.35
C ILE A 150 19.46 13.26 11.15
N MET A 151 18.51 13.31 12.10
CA MET A 151 17.27 14.07 11.96
C MET A 151 17.52 15.57 11.73
N GLU A 152 18.61 16.12 12.28
CA GLU A 152 19.02 17.52 12.05
C GLU A 152 19.32 17.83 10.57
N ARG A 153 19.61 16.81 9.75
CA ARG A 153 20.02 16.93 8.34
C ARG A 153 18.90 16.57 7.37
N VAL A 154 17.73 16.17 7.87
CA VAL A 154 16.62 15.66 7.07
C VAL A 154 15.60 16.78 6.86
N ASP A 155 15.23 17.01 5.62
CA ASP A 155 14.20 18.00 5.26
C ASP A 155 12.79 17.38 5.27
N ILE A 156 12.68 16.11 4.89
CA ILE A 156 11.41 15.39 4.80
C ILE A 156 11.57 13.92 5.17
N VAL A 157 10.60 13.39 5.92
CA VAL A 157 10.50 11.97 6.23
C VAL A 157 9.38 11.35 5.40
N LEU A 158 9.67 10.28 4.67
CA LEU A 158 8.69 9.52 3.91
C LEU A 158 8.65 8.07 4.41
N VAL A 159 7.51 7.65 4.94
CA VAL A 159 7.28 6.29 5.43
C VAL A 159 6.15 5.61 4.67
N GLY A 160 6.23 4.28 4.59
CA GLY A 160 5.09 3.46 4.18
C GLY A 160 4.05 3.33 5.29
N ALA A 161 2.89 2.79 4.94
CA ALA A 161 1.84 2.42 5.87
C ALA A 161 1.24 1.09 5.42
N GLU A 162 1.23 0.11 6.33
CA GLU A 162 0.55 -1.17 6.17
C GLU A 162 -0.92 -1.05 6.61
N GLY A 163 -1.21 -0.15 7.54
CA GLY A 163 -2.58 0.17 7.96
C GLY A 163 -2.72 1.62 8.37
N VAL A 164 -3.94 2.14 8.26
CA VAL A 164 -4.33 3.45 8.77
C VAL A 164 -5.58 3.28 9.61
N ALA A 165 -5.49 3.64 10.90
CA ALA A 165 -6.59 3.58 11.84
C ALA A 165 -7.56 4.75 11.64
N GLU A 166 -8.77 4.63 12.18
CA GLU A 166 -9.79 5.70 12.12
C GLU A 166 -9.33 7.01 12.77
N SER A 167 -8.44 6.93 13.77
CA SER A 167 -7.81 8.10 14.40
C SER A 167 -6.79 8.81 13.50
N GLY A 168 -6.45 8.23 12.35
CA GLY A 168 -5.33 8.66 11.50
C GLY A 168 -3.98 8.07 11.91
N GLY A 169 -3.94 7.22 12.93
CA GLY A 169 -2.72 6.48 13.33
C GLY A 169 -2.25 5.54 12.21
N ILE A 170 -0.93 5.37 12.10
CA ILE A 170 -0.29 4.55 11.06
C ILE A 170 0.24 3.27 11.69
N ILE A 171 -0.09 2.13 11.08
CA ILE A 171 0.51 0.82 11.36
C ILE A 171 1.56 0.57 10.29
N ASN A 172 2.79 0.30 10.72
CA ASN A 172 3.92 -0.01 9.86
C ASN A 172 4.88 -0.93 10.63
N LYS A 173 5.86 -1.48 9.92
CA LYS A 173 6.97 -2.23 10.54
C LYS A 173 7.77 -1.38 11.54
N VAL A 174 8.48 -2.09 12.42
CA VAL A 174 9.42 -1.55 13.42
C VAL A 174 10.78 -1.27 12.79
#